data_AF-X1VBV9-F1
#
_entry.id   AF-X1VBV9-F1
#
_cell.length_a   1.000
_cell.length_b   1.000
_cell.length_c   1.000
_cell.angle_alpha   90.00
_cell.angle_beta   90.00
_cell.angle_gamma   90.00
#
_symmetry.space_group_name_H-M   'P 1'
#
loop_
_entity.id
_entity.type
_entity.pdbx_description
1 polymer ?
#
loop_
_entity_poly.entity_id
_entity_poly.type
_entity_poly.pdbx_seq_one_letter_code
_entity_poly.pdbx_strand_id
1 'polypeptide(L)' 'MSEKMYLHPITERIWHWIHAILIILLIISGIQIHWPDTINIFGNYSTAVTVHEWSGIFVICDFLLWL' A
#
# COMPACT_ATOMS: atom_id res chain seq x y z
N MET A 1 -25.94 -28.66 -3.30
CA MET A 1 -25.37 -27.32 -3.04
C MET A 1 -24.00 -27.53 -2.46
N SER A 2 -22.94 -27.00 -3.08
CA SER A 2 -21.60 -27.04 -2.49
C SER A 2 -21.60 -26.16 -1.24
N GLU A 3 -21.18 -26.70 -0.10
CA GLU A 3 -20.91 -25.89 1.08
C GLU A 3 -19.81 -24.87 0.77
N LYS A 4 -20.02 -23.61 1.16
CA LYS A 4 -18.98 -22.59 1.09
C LYS A 4 -18.14 -22.67 2.35
N MET A 5 -16.92 -23.20 2.22
CA MET A 5 -15.94 -23.21 3.31
C MET A 5 -15.35 -21.80 3.48
N TYR A 6 -15.37 -21.30 4.71
CA TYR A 6 -14.79 -20.00 5.03
C TYR A 6 -13.28 -20.14 5.22
N LEU A 7 -12.51 -19.83 4.17
CA LEU A 7 -11.06 -20.02 4.16
C LEU A 7 -10.29 -18.97 4.96
N HIS A 8 -10.76 -17.71 4.92
CA HIS A 8 -10.05 -16.57 5.52
C HIS A 8 -10.96 -15.77 6.46
N PRO A 9 -10.65 -15.71 7.77
CA PRO A 9 -11.18 -14.77 8.74
C PRO A 9 -11.33 -13.34 8.20
N ILE A 10 -12.36 -12.62 8.65
CA ILE A 10 -12.57 -11.24 8.24
C ILE A 10 -11.39 -10.33 8.62
N THR A 11 -10.73 -10.62 9.76
CA THR A 11 -9.54 -9.92 10.23
C THR A 11 -8.38 -10.02 9.23
N GLU A 12 -8.08 -11.22 8.72
CA GLU A 12 -7.03 -11.43 7.71
C GLU A 12 -7.32 -10.63 6.44
N ARG A 13 -8.59 -10.57 6.02
CA ARG A 13 -8.98 -9.81 4.83
C ARG A 13 -8.78 -8.32 5.01
N ILE A 14 -9.18 -7.77 6.16
CA ILE A 14 -8.99 -6.36 6.47
C ILE A 14 -7.49 -6.04 6.45
N TRP A 15 -6.68 -6.89 7.10
CA TRP A 15 -5.23 -6.72 7.13
C TRP A 15 -4.61 -6.76 5.73
N HIS A 16 -5.01 -7.75 4.92
CA HIS A 16 -4.56 -7.87 3.54
C HIS A 16 -4.91 -6.64 2.69
N TRP A 17 -6.12 -6.09 2.84
CA TRP A 17 -6.52 -4.89 2.11
C TRP A 17 -5.77 -3.63 2.54
N ILE A 18 -5.44 -3.50 3.84
CA ILE A 18 -4.57 -2.42 4.33
C ILE A 18 -3.20 -2.52 3.65
N HIS A 19 -2.58 -3.70 3.70
CA HIS A 19 -1.30 -3.96 3.03
C HIS A 19 -1.36 -3.64 1.53
N ALA A 20 -2.40 -4.11 0.84
CA ALA A 20 -2.57 -3.91 -0.60
C ALA A 20 -2.66 -2.42 -0.96
N ILE A 21 -3.40 -1.62 -0.18
CA ILE A 21 -3.52 -0.17 -0.39
C ILE A 21 -2.14 0.50 -0.23
N LEU A 22 -1.38 0.12 0.79
CA LEU A 22 -0.05 0.69 1.04
C LEU A 22 0.95 0.33 -0.08
N ILE A 23 0.90 -0.89 -0.61
CA ILE A 23 1.69 -1.29 -1.79
C ILE A 23 1.30 -0.47 -3.02
N ILE A 24 0.01 -0.25 -3.25
CA ILE A 24 -0.46 0.59 -4.36
C ILE A 24 0.06 2.04 -4.20
N LEU A 25 0.02 2.60 -2.99
CA LEU A 25 0.58 3.93 -2.71
C LEU A 25 2.08 3.99 -2.99
N LEU A 26 2.84 2.96 -2.60
CA LEU A 26 4.27 2.85 -2.93
C LEU A 26 4.52 2.84 -4.44
N ILE A 27 3.75 2.07 -5.20
CA ILE A 27 3.88 2.01 -6.66
C ILE A 27 3.59 3.39 -7.28
N ILE A 28 2.46 4.02 -6.92
CA ILE A 28 2.04 5.29 -7.52
C ILE A 28 3.03 6.41 -7.17
N SER A 29 3.45 6.50 -5.90
CA SER A 29 4.46 7.48 -5.47
C SER A 29 5.83 7.22 -6.09
N GLY A 30 6.24 5.95 -6.21
CA GLY A 30 7.49 5.56 -6.86
C GLY A 30 7.52 5.92 -8.35
N ILE A 31 6.40 5.75 -9.06
CA ILE A 31 6.25 6.18 -10.46
C ILE A 31 6.49 7.68 -10.58
N GLN A 32 5.85 8.51 -9.74
CA GLN A 32 6.10 9.95 -9.76
C GLN A 32 7.56 10.31 -9.42
N ILE A 33 8.18 9.63 -8.45
CA ILE A 33 9.59 9.86 -8.08
C ILE A 33 10.54 9.53 -9.23
N HIS A 34 10.23 8.50 -10.03
CA HIS A 34 11.05 8.08 -11.17
C HIS A 34 10.90 9.02 -12.38
N TRP A 35 9.70 9.56 -12.61
CA TRP A 35 9.41 10.50 -13.71
C TRP A 35 8.83 11.84 -13.20
N PRO A 36 9.60 12.63 -12.42
CA PRO A 36 9.09 13.80 -11.73
C PRO A 36 8.61 14.93 -12.65
N ASP A 37 9.19 15.03 -13.85
CA ASP A 37 8.83 16.06 -14.83
C ASP A 37 7.59 15.70 -15.67
N THR A 38 7.18 14.43 -15.66
CA THR A 38 6.07 13.93 -16.50
C THR A 38 4.82 13.60 -15.69
N ILE A 39 4.99 13.17 -14.44
CA ILE A 39 3.90 12.65 -13.61
C ILE A 39 3.81 13.49 -12.34
N ASN A 40 2.64 14.08 -12.10
CA ASN A 40 2.38 14.87 -10.90
C ASN A 40 1.03 14.52 -10.27
N ILE A 41 1.01 13.44 -9.50
CA ILE A 41 -0.17 12.92 -8.80
C ILE A 41 -0.28 13.52 -7.39
N PHE A 42 0.85 13.70 -6.70
CA PHE A 42 0.92 14.19 -5.32
C PHE A 42 1.16 15.72 -5.22
N GLY A 43 0.95 16.45 -6.31
CA GLY A 43 1.07 17.91 -6.39
C GLY A 43 2.50 18.44 -6.52
N ASN A 44 3.46 17.83 -5.81
CA ASN A 44 4.89 18.12 -5.99
C ASN A 44 5.76 16.91 -5.64
N TYR A 45 7.04 16.96 -6.04
CA TYR A 45 8.02 15.90 -5.83
C TYR A 45 8.26 15.58 -4.34
N SER A 46 8.37 16.60 -3.49
CA SER A 46 8.62 16.42 -2.05
C SER A 46 7.49 15.66 -1.36
N THR A 47 6.24 15.97 -1.72
CA THR A 47 5.06 15.23 -1.26
C THR A 47 5.11 13.77 -1.73
N ALA A 48 5.47 13.51 -2.99
CA ALA A 48 5.58 12.14 -3.49
C ALA A 48 6.61 11.32 -2.72
N VAL A 49 7.79 11.90 -2.43
CA VAL A 49 8.82 11.27 -1.58
C VAL A 49 8.29 11.00 -0.17
N THR A 50 7.63 11.99 0.44
CA THR A 50 7.07 11.86 1.80
C THR A 50 6.02 10.74 1.85
N VAL A 51 5.11 10.69 0.89
CA VAL A 51 4.08 9.64 0.80
C VAL A 51 4.73 8.26 0.59
N HIS A 52 5.76 8.17 -0.25
CA HIS A 52 6.46 6.91 -0.49
C HIS A 52 7.14 6.38 0.78
N GLU A 53 7.88 7.25 1.48
CA GLU A 53 8.58 6.91 2.73
C GLU A 53 7.62 6.41 3.80
N TRP A 54 6.56 7.17 4.09
CA TRP A 54 5.57 6.79 5.10
C TRP A 54 4.81 5.52 4.72
N SER A 55 4.46 5.35 3.44
CA SER A 55 3.82 4.11 2.98
C SER A 55 4.74 2.90 3.20
N GLY A 56 6.05 3.05 2.94
CA GLY A 56 7.04 1.99 3.17
C GLY A 56 7.16 1.60 4.64
N ILE A 57 7.24 2.60 5.54
CA ILE A 57 7.25 2.37 6.98
C ILE A 57 5.98 1.62 7.41
N PHE A 58 4.81 2.05 6.93
CA PHE A 58 3.55 1.40 7.29
C PHE A 58 3.42 -0.02 6.74
N VAL A 59 3.93 -0.32 5.53
CA VAL A 59 3.97 -1.71 5.02
C VAL A 59 4.79 -2.60 5.93
N ILE A 60 5.95 -2.13 6.39
CA ILE A 60 6.82 -2.89 7.30
C ILE A 60 6.10 -3.11 8.65
N CYS A 61 5.53 -2.05 9.23
CA CYS A 61 4.78 -2.16 10.48
C CYS A 61 3.57 -3.09 10.35
N ASP A 62 2.81 -2.98 9.26
CA ASP A 62 1.65 -3.83 8.95
C ASP A 62 2.06 -5.31 8.86
N PHE A 63 3.16 -5.62 8.17
CA PHE A 63 3.70 -6.98 8.09
C PHE A 63 4.17 -7.51 9.46
N LEU A 64 4.87 -6.69 10.24
CA LEU A 64 5.37 -7.09 11.56
C LEU A 64 4.27 -7.29 12.59
N LEU A 65 3.19 -6.52 12.51
CA LEU A 65 2.01 -6.67 13.38
C LEU A 65 1.17 -7.90 13.02
N TRP A 66 1.29 -8.40 11.79
CA TRP A 66 0.60 -9.61 11.34
C TRP A 66 1.32 -10.91 11.74
N LEU A 67 2.66 -10.88 11.83
CA LEU A 67 3.50 -12.03 12.18
C LEU A 67 3.21 -12.57 13.59
#